data_AF-A0A645BBB9-F1
#
_entry.id   AF-A0A645BBB9-F1
#
_cell.length_a   1.000
_cell.length_b   1.000
_cell.length_c   1.000
_cell.angle_alpha   90.00
_cell.angle_beta   90.00
_cell.angle_gamma   90.00
#
_symmetry.space_group_name_H-M   'P 1'
#
loop_
_entity.id
_entity.type
_entity.pdbx_description
1 polymer ?
#
loop_
_entity_poly.entity_id
_entity_poly.type
_entity_poly.pdbx_seq_one_letter_code
_entity_poly.pdbx_strand_id
1 'polypeptide(L)'
;MAPPKTIIPTQNSNLLSSGRLSYEKKEIRAINKQYLELCAAILVRVTAKVYENIPGFDRGCVCGFRREHSQNDCFLAARVDREKIVYACQASTGLAALQRLEDEFETDPMLELQPFEPIIPDEWQDVPPQLIRSLHVKIFK
;
A
#
# COMPACT_ATOMS: atom_id res chain seq x y z
N MET A 1 -0.71 -0.60 9.28
CA MET A 1 0.71 -1.02 9.36
C MET A 1 1.06 -1.78 8.10
N ALA A 2 2.12 -1.42 7.38
CA ALA A 2 2.58 -2.15 6.20
C ALA A 2 3.14 -3.55 6.59
N PRO A 3 3.03 -4.56 5.71
CA PRO A 3 3.56 -5.89 5.97
C PRO A 3 5.10 -5.89 6.03
N PRO A 4 5.74 -6.89 6.68
CA PRO A 4 7.20 -7.00 6.67
C PRO A 4 7.71 -7.39 5.27
N LYS A 5 8.78 -6.73 4.80
CA LYS A 5 9.40 -6.98 3.48
C LYS A 5 9.92 -8.40 3.29
N THR A 6 10.21 -9.11 4.39
CA THR A 6 10.64 -10.52 4.40
C THR A 6 9.59 -11.50 3.86
N ILE A 7 8.33 -11.06 3.70
CA ILE A 7 7.28 -11.86 3.06
C ILE A 7 7.52 -12.05 1.56
N ILE A 8 8.30 -11.18 0.92
CA ILE A 8 8.59 -11.27 -0.51
C ILE A 8 9.68 -12.31 -0.74
N PRO A 9 9.41 -13.37 -1.52
CA PRO A 9 10.42 -14.38 -1.82
C PRO A 9 11.63 -13.76 -2.53
N THR A 10 12.83 -14.11 -2.12
CA THR A 10 14.08 -13.54 -2.66
C THR A 10 14.68 -14.35 -3.81
N GLN A 11 14.06 -15.49 -4.16
CA GLN A 11 14.53 -16.40 -5.19
C GLN A 11 13.40 -16.77 -6.17
N ASN A 12 13.76 -17.01 -7.42
CA ASN A 12 12.93 -17.69 -8.41
C ASN A 12 13.25 -19.18 -8.37
N SER A 13 12.22 -20.03 -8.43
CA SER A 13 12.38 -21.48 -8.52
C SER A 13 12.03 -21.92 -9.92
N ASN A 14 12.96 -22.61 -10.59
CA ASN A 14 12.76 -23.12 -11.94
C ASN A 14 12.85 -24.65 -11.92
N LEU A 15 11.90 -25.32 -12.60
CA LEU A 15 11.97 -26.76 -12.80
C LEU A 15 12.76 -27.05 -14.08
N LEU A 16 13.92 -27.70 -13.95
CA LEU A 16 14.74 -28.09 -15.08
C LEU A 16 14.14 -29.30 -15.80
N SER A 17 14.51 -29.50 -17.06
CA SER A 17 14.11 -30.68 -17.86
C SER A 17 14.55 -32.01 -17.26
N SER A 18 15.56 -32.01 -16.37
CA SER A 18 16.00 -33.16 -15.59
C SER A 18 15.08 -33.51 -14.40
N GLY A 19 14.02 -32.73 -14.15
CA GLY A 19 13.15 -32.86 -12.99
C GLY A 19 13.72 -32.27 -11.70
N ARG A 20 14.92 -31.68 -11.74
CA ARG A 20 15.54 -30.99 -10.58
C ARG A 20 15.10 -29.54 -10.51
N LEU A 21 14.99 -29.01 -9.28
CA LEU A 21 14.78 -27.58 -9.05
C LEU A 21 16.10 -26.83 -9.12
N SER A 22 16.11 -25.67 -9.77
CA SER A 22 17.15 -24.66 -9.66
C SER A 22 16.60 -23.39 -9.03
N TYR A 23 17.45 -22.70 -8.27
CA TYR A 23 17.11 -21.48 -7.57
C TYR A 23 18.00 -20.34 -8.06
N GLU A 24 17.38 -19.22 -8.39
CA GLU A 24 18.07 -18.02 -8.84
C GLU A 24 17.70 -16.86 -7.92
N LYS A 25 18.69 -16.11 -7.44
CA LYS A 25 18.44 -14.96 -6.57
C LYS A 25 17.87 -13.81 -7.38
N LYS A 26 16.78 -13.22 -6.90
CA LYS A 26 16.19 -12.02 -7.50
C LYS A 26 17.08 -10.81 -7.26
N GLU A 27 17.08 -9.89 -8.23
CA GLU A 27 17.61 -8.55 -8.01
C GLU A 27 16.82 -7.81 -6.93
N ILE A 28 17.51 -6.95 -6.17
CA ILE A 28 16.90 -6.15 -5.10
C ILE A 28 15.75 -5.30 -5.64
N ARG A 29 15.94 -4.69 -6.82
CA ARG A 29 14.90 -3.90 -7.48
C ARG A 29 13.62 -4.68 -7.76
N ALA A 30 13.74 -5.96 -8.13
CA ALA A 30 12.58 -6.82 -8.36
C ALA A 30 11.84 -7.15 -7.04
N ILE A 31 12.59 -7.39 -5.96
CA ILE A 31 12.03 -7.60 -4.62
C ILE A 31 11.30 -6.33 -4.16
N ASN A 32 11.92 -5.17 -4.32
CA ASN A 32 11.35 -3.87 -3.96
C ASN A 32 10.05 -3.59 -4.72
N LYS A 33 10.03 -3.85 -6.04
CA LYS A 33 8.82 -3.74 -6.86
C LYS A 33 7.68 -4.64 -6.36
N GLN A 34 7.98 -5.90 -6.04
CA GLN A 34 6.98 -6.84 -5.50
C GLN A 34 6.47 -6.41 -4.13
N TYR A 35 7.33 -5.82 -3.31
CA TYR A 35 6.93 -5.28 -2.02
C TYR A 35 6.01 -4.06 -2.16
N LEU A 36 6.36 -3.12 -3.02
CA LEU A 36 5.53 -1.96 -3.34
C LEU A 36 4.15 -2.38 -3.86
N GLU A 37 4.12 -3.33 -4.79
CA GLU A 37 2.91 -3.93 -5.34
C GLU A 37 2.01 -4.54 -4.25
N LEU A 38 2.61 -5.27 -3.30
CA LEU A 38 1.88 -5.86 -2.17
C LEU A 38 1.28 -4.79 -1.25
N CYS A 39 2.06 -3.78 -0.87
CA CYS A 39 1.59 -2.68 -0.03
C CYS A 39 0.42 -1.93 -0.69
N ALA A 40 0.55 -1.65 -1.99
CA ALA A 40 -0.49 -1.03 -2.78
C ALA A 40 -1.78 -1.86 -2.83
N ALA A 41 -1.67 -3.15 -3.14
CA ALA A 41 -2.82 -4.06 -3.18
C ALA A 41 -3.55 -4.14 -1.83
N ILE A 42 -2.80 -4.15 -0.72
CA ILE A 42 -3.40 -4.17 0.62
C ILE A 42 -4.14 -2.86 0.89
N LEU A 43 -3.54 -1.70 0.59
CA LEU A 43 -4.16 -0.39 0.78
C LEU A 43 -5.49 -0.33 0.04
N VAL A 44 -5.49 -0.61 -1.26
CA VAL A 44 -6.70 -0.59 -2.10
C VAL A 44 -7.75 -1.57 -1.56
N ARG A 45 -7.35 -2.78 -1.14
CA ARG A 45 -8.28 -3.80 -0.67
C ARG A 45 -8.95 -3.43 0.65
N VAL A 46 -8.19 -2.89 1.61
CA VAL A 46 -8.74 -2.40 2.89
C VAL A 46 -9.72 -1.28 2.63
N THR A 47 -9.33 -0.30 1.81
CA THR A 47 -10.20 0.83 1.47
C THR A 47 -11.48 0.38 0.77
N ALA A 48 -11.37 -0.50 -0.22
CA ALA A 48 -12.55 -1.07 -0.90
C ALA A 48 -13.51 -1.74 0.08
N LYS A 49 -12.99 -2.49 1.06
CA LYS A 49 -13.81 -3.13 2.10
C LYS A 49 -14.52 -2.13 3.00
N VAL A 50 -13.89 -1.00 3.32
CA VAL A 50 -14.54 0.10 4.06
C VAL A 50 -15.71 0.67 3.26
N TYR A 51 -15.49 1.04 2.00
CA TYR A 51 -16.53 1.62 1.13
C TYR A 51 -17.67 0.65 0.81
N GLU A 52 -17.40 -0.66 0.78
CA GLU A 52 -18.40 -1.72 0.60
C GLU A 52 -19.34 -1.84 1.83
N ASN A 53 -18.82 -1.62 3.03
CA ASN A 53 -19.57 -1.84 4.28
C ASN A 53 -20.11 -0.55 4.92
N ILE A 54 -19.63 0.62 4.49
CA ILE A 54 -20.05 1.92 5.03
C ILE A 54 -20.56 2.79 3.87
N PRO A 55 -21.87 2.71 3.52
CA PRO A 55 -22.45 3.46 2.40
C PRO A 55 -22.35 4.98 2.55
N GLY A 56 -22.44 5.50 3.77
CA GLY A 56 -22.31 6.92 4.08
C GLY A 56 -20.87 7.45 4.09
N PHE A 57 -19.88 6.60 3.83
CA PHE A 57 -18.49 7.03 3.69
C PHE A 57 -18.29 7.60 2.29
N ASP A 58 -18.01 8.91 2.23
CA ASP A 58 -17.91 9.68 1.00
C ASP A 58 -16.45 9.89 0.57
N ARG A 59 -15.63 10.43 1.49
CA ARG A 59 -14.21 10.72 1.28
C ARG A 59 -13.36 10.22 2.45
N GLY A 60 -12.14 9.82 2.16
CA GLY A 60 -11.18 9.37 3.16
C GLY A 60 -9.74 9.66 2.78
N CYS A 61 -8.88 9.64 3.80
CA CYS A 61 -7.44 9.56 3.65
C CYS A 61 -6.97 8.21 4.20
N VAL A 62 -6.14 7.51 3.44
CA VAL A 62 -5.64 6.17 3.80
C VAL A 62 -4.13 6.21 3.78
N CYS A 63 -3.51 5.90 4.93
CA CYS A 63 -2.06 5.96 5.08
C CYS A 63 -1.47 4.59 5.45
N GLY A 64 -0.39 4.23 4.78
CA GLY A 64 0.43 3.05 5.02
C GLY A 64 1.65 3.38 5.87
N PHE A 65 1.58 3.11 7.18
CA PHE A 65 2.69 3.31 8.10
C PHE A 65 3.55 2.06 8.31
N ARG A 66 4.88 2.18 8.34
CA ARG A 66 5.78 1.17 8.91
C ARG A 66 6.19 1.64 10.31
N ARG A 67 6.22 0.71 11.25
CA ARG A 67 6.71 1.00 12.61
C ARG A 67 8.16 0.57 12.69
N GLU A 68 9.07 1.52 12.75
CA GLU A 68 10.47 1.27 13.09
C GLU A 68 10.77 1.89 14.45
N HIS A 69 11.19 1.05 15.39
CA HIS A 69 11.45 1.45 16.77
C HIS A 69 10.24 2.15 17.43
N SER A 70 10.28 3.48 17.52
CA SER A 70 9.31 4.36 18.18
C SER A 70 8.62 5.35 17.23
N GLN A 71 9.01 5.42 15.95
CA GLN A 71 8.40 6.32 14.96
C GLN A 71 7.51 5.53 13.99
N ASN A 72 6.38 6.14 13.63
CA ASN A 72 5.48 5.63 12.59
C ASN A 72 5.76 6.43 11.32
N ASP A 73 6.56 5.85 10.45
CA ASP A 73 6.91 6.48 9.20
C ASP A 73 5.84 6.17 8.15
N CYS A 74 5.33 7.19 7.47
CA CYS A 74 4.38 7.02 6.38
C CYS A 74 5.13 6.74 5.07
N PHE A 75 4.68 5.74 4.31
CA PHE A 75 5.30 5.36 3.03
C PHE A 75 4.32 5.40 1.86
N LEU A 76 3.02 5.42 2.13
CA LEU A 76 1.94 5.47 1.14
C LEU A 76 0.82 6.31 1.72
N ALA A 77 0.28 7.26 0.98
CA ALA A 77 -0.93 7.97 1.36
C ALA A 77 -1.84 8.19 0.14
N ALA A 78 -3.12 7.86 0.30
CA ALA A 78 -4.12 8.00 -0.75
C ALA A 78 -5.26 8.89 -0.28
N ARG A 79 -5.70 9.81 -1.14
CA ARG A 79 -7.01 10.45 -1.02
C ARG A 79 -8.03 9.67 -1.84
N VAL A 80 -9.07 9.19 -1.19
CA VAL A 80 -10.00 8.24 -1.78
C VAL A 80 -11.42 8.75 -1.69
N ASP A 81 -12.15 8.58 -2.77
CA ASP A 81 -13.61 8.66 -2.82
C ASP A 81 -14.14 7.35 -3.42
N ARG A 82 -15.47 7.21 -3.43
CA ARG A 82 -16.13 5.99 -3.90
C ARG A 82 -15.81 5.70 -5.38
N GLU A 83 -15.78 6.72 -6.23
CA GLU A 83 -15.57 6.57 -7.67
C GLU A 83 -14.12 6.14 -7.95
N LYS A 84 -13.15 6.80 -7.31
CA LYS A 84 -11.73 6.45 -7.38
C LYS A 84 -11.48 5.02 -6.94
N ILE A 85 -12.13 4.55 -5.88
CA ILE A 85 -11.98 3.17 -5.41
C ILE A 85 -12.56 2.15 -6.38
N VAL A 86 -13.74 2.41 -6.94
CA VAL A 86 -14.32 1.56 -7.99
C VAL A 86 -13.39 1.48 -9.19
N TYR A 87 -12.82 2.61 -9.61
CA TYR A 87 -11.89 2.68 -10.73
C TYR A 87 -10.55 1.97 -10.44
N ALA A 88 -10.00 2.14 -9.24
CA ALA A 88 -8.78 1.45 -8.80
C ALA A 88 -8.98 -0.08 -8.73
N CYS A 89 -10.16 -0.56 -8.31
CA CYS A 89 -10.46 -1.99 -8.27
C CYS A 89 -10.51 -2.66 -9.65
N GLN A 90 -10.59 -1.89 -10.73
CA GLN A 90 -10.53 -2.41 -12.11
C GLN A 90 -9.10 -2.51 -12.66
N ALA A 91 -8.08 -2.20 -11.86
CA ALA A 91 -6.69 -2.24 -12.30
C ALA A 91 -6.17 -3.69 -12.38
N SER A 92 -5.25 -3.94 -13.30
CA SER A 92 -4.63 -5.27 -13.47
C SER A 92 -3.53 -5.56 -12.45
N THR A 93 -3.03 -4.54 -11.75
CA THR A 93 -1.97 -4.61 -10.74
C THR A 93 -2.28 -3.65 -9.59
N GLY A 94 -1.76 -3.95 -8.40
CA GLY A 94 -1.79 -3.08 -7.22
C GLY A 94 -1.13 -1.73 -7.49
N LEU A 95 0.02 -1.68 -8.17
CA LEU A 95 0.64 -0.43 -8.59
C LEU A 95 -0.25 0.40 -9.51
N ALA A 96 -0.92 -0.22 -10.48
CA ALA A 96 -1.85 0.50 -11.34
C ALA A 96 -3.09 0.97 -10.56
N ALA A 97 -3.55 0.19 -9.58
CA ALA A 97 -4.63 0.60 -8.69
C ALA A 97 -4.22 1.85 -7.87
N LEU A 98 -3.02 1.83 -7.30
CA LEU A 98 -2.42 2.93 -6.54
C LEU A 98 -2.31 4.21 -7.39
N GLN A 99 -1.81 4.10 -8.61
CA GLN A 99 -1.73 5.23 -9.56
C GLN A 99 -3.11 5.85 -9.86
N ARG A 100 -4.17 5.03 -9.91
CA ARG A 100 -5.55 5.51 -10.12
C ARG A 100 -6.15 6.21 -8.90
N LEU A 101 -5.58 6.00 -7.72
CA LEU A 101 -5.97 6.69 -6.49
C LEU A 101 -5.23 8.03 -6.31
N GLU A 102 -4.37 8.42 -7.26
CA GLU A 102 -3.52 9.61 -7.16
C GLU A 102 -2.68 9.58 -5.86
N ASP A 103 -2.22 8.38 -5.50
CA ASP A 103 -1.44 8.13 -4.30
C ASP A 103 -0.13 8.93 -4.25
N GLU A 104 0.21 9.36 -3.06
CA GLU A 104 1.48 9.99 -2.68
C GLU A 104 2.41 8.89 -2.14
N PHE A 105 3.53 8.66 -2.83
CA PHE A 105 4.59 7.78 -2.35
C PHE A 105 5.94 8.16 -2.96
N GLU A 106 7.01 7.91 -2.21
CA GLU A 106 8.37 8.18 -2.65
C GLU A 106 9.17 6.90 -2.79
N THR A 107 9.97 6.80 -3.85
CA THR A 107 10.90 5.69 -4.06
C THR A 107 12.26 6.17 -4.50
N ASP A 108 13.31 5.47 -4.07
CA ASP A 108 14.65 5.64 -4.61
C ASP A 108 14.80 5.02 -6.04
N PRO A 109 15.95 5.15 -6.71
CA PRO A 109 16.20 4.51 -8.02
C PRO A 109 16.06 2.97 -8.02
N MET A 110 16.16 2.34 -6.84
CA MET A 110 16.00 0.90 -6.64
C MET A 110 14.56 0.50 -6.28
N LEU A 111 13.60 1.43 -6.36
CA LEU A 111 12.19 1.25 -5.99
C LEU A 111 11.97 0.97 -4.50
N GLU A 112 12.93 1.30 -3.64
CA GLU A 112 12.76 1.23 -2.20
C GLU A 112 11.89 2.40 -1.72
N LEU A 113 10.77 2.05 -1.07
CA LEU A 113 9.86 3.01 -0.44
C LEU A 113 10.58 3.85 0.61
N GLN A 114 10.52 5.18 0.43
CA GLN A 114 11.08 6.16 1.34
C GLN A 114 9.99 6.73 2.26
N PRO A 115 10.33 7.07 3.51
CA PRO A 115 9.40 7.70 4.42
C PRO A 115 9.14 9.15 4.01
N PHE A 116 7.90 9.62 4.17
CA PHE A 116 7.53 11.03 3.96
C PHE A 116 6.51 11.49 5.00
N GLU A 117 6.32 12.80 5.14
CA GLU A 117 5.28 13.35 6.01
C GLU A 117 3.91 13.28 5.31
N PRO A 118 2.91 12.57 5.86
CA PRO A 118 1.61 12.44 5.21
C PRO A 118 0.90 13.80 5.13
N ILE A 119 0.45 14.15 3.93
CA ILE A 119 -0.29 15.39 3.72
C ILE A 119 -1.70 15.23 4.30
N ILE A 120 -1.99 16.00 5.36
CA ILE A 120 -3.34 16.09 5.91
C ILE A 120 -4.22 16.84 4.89
N PRO A 121 -5.41 16.32 4.54
CA PRO A 121 -6.32 17.05 3.65
C PRO A 121 -6.63 18.44 4.19
N ASP A 122 -6.54 19.47 3.35
CA ASP A 122 -6.85 20.85 3.74
C ASP A 122 -8.27 20.98 4.31
N GLU A 123 -9.19 20.18 3.77
CA GLU A 123 -10.58 20.07 4.22
C GLU A 123 -10.72 19.66 5.69
N TRP A 124 -9.67 19.11 6.31
CA TRP A 124 -9.67 18.66 7.71
C TRP A 124 -9.03 19.66 8.67
N GLN A 125 -8.40 20.75 8.18
CA GLN A 125 -7.74 21.74 9.05
C GLN A 125 -8.72 22.43 10.00
N ASP A 126 -9.93 22.73 9.51
CA ASP A 126 -10.99 23.42 10.28
C ASP A 126 -12.01 22.46 10.90
N VAL A 127 -11.84 21.15 10.76
CA VAL A 127 -12.78 20.15 11.27
C VAL A 127 -12.43 19.80 12.72
N PRO A 128 -13.38 19.96 13.68
CA PRO A 128 -13.15 19.51 15.06
C PRO A 128 -12.66 18.05 15.10
N PRO A 129 -11.54 17.73 15.79
CA PRO A 129 -10.95 16.39 15.75
C PRO A 129 -11.92 15.25 16.14
N GLN A 130 -12.89 15.55 16.99
CA GLN A 130 -13.96 14.64 17.41
C GLN A 130 -14.89 14.17 16.28
N LEU A 131 -14.93 14.90 15.17
CA LEU A 131 -15.70 14.54 13.96
C LEU A 131 -14.86 13.72 12.97
N ILE A 132 -13.54 13.70 13.12
CA ILE A 132 -12.63 12.88 12.31
C ILE A 132 -12.63 11.47 12.89
N ARG A 133 -13.22 10.52 12.15
CA ARG A 133 -13.27 9.10 12.54
C ARG A 133 -12.08 8.37 11.93
N SER A 134 -11.18 7.89 12.79
CA SER A 134 -10.00 7.13 12.37
C SER A 134 -10.18 5.62 12.59
N LEU A 135 -9.84 4.82 11.59
CA LEU A 135 -9.75 3.36 11.69
C LEU A 135 -8.30 2.93 11.55
N HIS A 136 -7.75 2.28 12.58
CA HIS A 136 -6.39 1.74 12.54
C HIS A 136 -6.43 0.25 12.22
N VAL A 137 -6.12 -0.10 10.97
CA VAL A 137 -6.00 -1.49 10.56
C VAL A 137 -4.56 -1.96 10.76
N LYS A 138 -4.41 -2.89 11.69
CA LYS A 138 -3.17 -3.59 11.97
C LYS A 138 -3.10 -4.83 11.09
N ILE A 139 -2.27 -4.77 10.05
CA ILE A 139 -2.01 -5.90 9.17
C ILE A 139 -0.90 -6.70 9.82
N PHE A 140 -1.27 -7.57 10.76
CA PHE A 140 -0.35 -8.44 11.47
C PHE A 140 -0.31 -9.84 10.84
N LYS A 141 0.86 -10.45 10.98
CA LYS A 141 0.96 -11.80 11.52
C LYS A 141 1.25 -11.69 13.01
#